data_AF-A0A7S2BZX3-F1
#
_entry.id   AF-A0A7S2BZX3-F1
#
_cell.length_a   1.000
_cell.length_b   1.000
_cell.length_c   1.000
_cell.angle_alpha   90.00
_cell.angle_beta   90.00
_cell.angle_gamma   90.00
#
_symmetry.space_group_name_H-M   'P 1'
#
loop_
_entity.id
_entity.type
_entity.pdbx_description
1 polymer ?
#
loop_
_entity_poly.entity_id
_entity_poly.type
_entity_poly.pdbx_seq_one_letter_code
_entity_poly.pdbx_strand_id
1 'polypeptide(L)'
;EEELKEKADGGGPSGEEAIGEFLRQRAGEAFDKKINQIEDSGPGLSGMVQRQILLMQLDNFWQQHLKNMDFMKSGVTLRSYGQKNPLTEYKLEGYQVFLKMMSRIRRNAVYNTFLFSPRKLKPMSEDRVASMIPNRETRRRQLQQLLASETPEERERREKTAAVDGPTAKTVNLARL
;
A
#
# COMPACT_ATOMS: atom_id res chain seq x y z
N GLU A 1 18.06 4.45 30.78
CA GLU A 1 18.12 3.32 31.73
C GLU A 1 18.07 3.79 33.19
N GLU A 2 18.75 4.89 33.54
CA GLU A 2 18.67 5.51 34.88
C GLU A 2 17.26 5.96 35.27
N GLU A 3 16.55 6.72 34.41
CA GLU A 3 15.14 7.12 34.64
C GLU A 3 14.18 5.95 34.85
N LEU A 4 14.46 4.81 34.21
CA LEU A 4 13.62 3.61 34.32
C LEU A 4 13.83 2.92 35.66
N LYS A 5 15.07 2.89 36.18
CA LYS A 5 15.39 2.34 37.50
C LYS A 5 14.81 3.22 38.61
N GLU A 6 14.93 4.55 38.47
CA GLU A 6 14.39 5.51 39.44
C GLU A 6 12.86 5.45 39.55
N LYS A 7 12.14 5.35 38.42
CA LYS A 7 10.68 5.18 38.43
C LYS A 7 10.21 3.79 38.88
N ALA A 8 11.04 2.76 38.69
CA ALA A 8 10.72 1.38 39.10
C ALA A 8 10.95 1.14 40.60
N ASP A 9 11.91 1.85 41.23
CA ASP A 9 12.22 1.72 42.66
C ASP A 9 11.09 2.18 43.60
N GLY A 10 10.03 2.81 43.07
CA GLY A 10 8.81 3.13 43.81
C GLY A 10 7.97 1.93 44.27
N GLY A 11 8.29 0.70 43.82
CA GLY A 11 7.96 -0.60 44.45
C GLY A 11 6.48 -0.99 44.68
N GLY A 12 5.50 -0.11 44.44
CA GLY A 12 4.07 -0.36 44.64
C GLY A 12 3.24 -0.17 43.36
N PRO A 13 1.89 -0.14 43.44
CA PRO A 13 1.00 0.15 42.32
C PRO A 13 1.38 1.41 41.53
N SER A 14 1.98 2.38 42.22
CA SER A 14 2.53 3.61 41.64
C SER A 14 3.74 3.40 40.73
N GLY A 15 4.56 2.36 40.96
CA GLY A 15 5.74 2.03 40.15
C GLY A 15 5.36 1.36 38.83
N GLU A 16 4.44 0.39 38.85
CA GLU A 16 3.90 -0.21 37.63
C GLU A 16 3.19 0.84 36.75
N GLU A 17 2.42 1.73 37.38
CA GLU A 17 1.75 2.84 36.69
C GLU A 17 2.76 3.82 36.08
N ALA A 18 3.81 4.19 36.82
CA ALA A 18 4.89 5.06 36.34
C ALA A 18 5.67 4.44 35.15
N ILE A 19 5.95 3.14 35.18
CA ILE A 19 6.56 2.42 34.05
C ILE A 19 5.60 2.43 32.85
N GLY A 20 4.31 2.16 33.09
CA GLY A 20 3.30 2.17 32.04
C GLY A 20 3.14 3.53 31.37
N GLU A 21 3.21 4.61 32.13
CA GLU A 21 3.20 5.98 31.61
C GLU A 21 4.48 6.30 30.83
N PHE A 22 5.64 5.95 31.37
CA PHE A 22 6.92 6.13 30.68
C PHE A 22 6.98 5.41 29.34
N LEU A 23 6.55 4.14 29.28
CA LEU A 23 6.52 3.38 28.03
C LEU A 23 5.54 3.98 27.02
N ARG A 24 4.39 4.49 27.46
CA ARG A 24 3.43 5.18 26.58
C ARG A 24 4.04 6.45 25.99
N GLN A 25 4.72 7.25 26.81
CA GLN A 25 5.40 8.45 26.35
C GLN A 25 6.46 8.11 25.29
N ARG A 26 7.37 7.17 25.59
CA ARG A 26 8.44 6.76 24.67
C ARG A 26 7.88 6.15 23.37
N ALA A 27 6.79 5.40 23.45
CA ALA A 27 6.12 4.87 22.28
C ALA A 27 5.51 5.97 21.40
N GLY A 28 4.91 6.99 22.02
CA GLY A 28 4.40 8.19 21.31
C GLY A 28 5.52 8.92 20.57
N GLU A 29 6.62 9.25 21.26
CA GLU A 29 7.79 9.90 20.67
C GLU A 29 8.38 9.09 19.50
N ALA A 30 8.50 7.77 19.66
CA ALA A 30 8.99 6.90 18.60
C ALA A 30 8.06 6.85 17.38
N PHE A 31 6.75 6.88 17.61
CA PHE A 31 5.75 6.92 16.55
C PHE A 31 5.81 8.24 15.79
N ASP A 32 5.83 9.38 16.49
CA ASP A 32 5.93 10.70 15.88
C ASP A 32 7.21 10.85 15.05
N LYS A 33 8.34 10.35 15.57
CA LYS A 33 9.60 10.30 14.83
C LYS A 33 9.47 9.49 13.54
N LYS A 34 8.78 8.34 13.57
CA LYS A 34 8.56 7.52 12.38
C LYS A 34 7.66 8.21 11.36
N ILE A 35 6.61 8.88 11.81
CA ILE A 35 5.70 9.64 10.94
C ILE A 35 6.42 10.79 10.24
N ASN A 36 7.23 11.54 10.98
CA ASN A 36 8.05 12.61 10.41
C ASN A 36 9.04 12.09 9.36
N GLN A 37 9.69 10.94 9.60
CA GLN A 37 10.57 10.31 8.59
C GLN A 37 9.84 9.96 7.28
N ILE A 38 8.57 9.55 7.38
CA ILE A 38 7.75 9.25 6.20
C ILE A 38 7.38 10.56 5.49
N GLU A 39 7.02 11.59 6.24
CA GLU A 39 6.68 12.92 5.72
C GLU A 39 7.86 13.60 5.01
N ASP A 40 9.08 13.45 5.53
CA ASP A 40 10.31 13.95 4.91
C ASP A 40 10.55 13.36 3.51
N SER A 41 9.94 12.22 3.21
CA SER A 41 10.03 11.57 1.90
C SER A 41 9.00 12.10 0.90
N GLY A 42 8.00 12.86 1.35
CA GLY A 42 6.98 13.46 0.50
C GLY A 42 5.90 14.15 1.33
N PRO A 43 5.58 15.44 1.07
CA PRO A 43 4.49 16.13 1.77
C PRO A 43 3.15 15.39 1.61
N GLY A 44 2.45 15.17 2.72
CA GLY A 44 1.18 14.45 2.81
C GLY A 44 1.29 12.92 2.73
N LEU A 45 2.50 12.37 2.52
CA LEU A 45 2.69 10.94 2.36
C LEU A 45 2.34 10.18 3.64
N SER A 46 2.67 10.73 4.81
CA SER A 46 2.43 10.06 6.09
C SER A 46 0.94 9.74 6.32
N GLY A 47 0.06 10.71 6.09
CA GLY A 47 -1.38 10.53 6.23
C GLY A 47 -1.97 9.54 5.21
N MET A 48 -1.47 9.56 3.97
CA MET A 48 -1.88 8.59 2.95
C MET A 48 -1.47 7.17 3.35
N VAL A 49 -0.23 6.99 3.83
CA VAL A 49 0.30 5.70 4.25
C VAL A 49 -0.46 5.15 5.44
N GLN A 50 -0.71 5.95 6.48
CA GLN A 50 -1.48 5.53 7.65
C GLN A 50 -2.88 5.05 7.26
N ARG A 51 -3.59 5.84 6.44
CA ARG A 51 -4.93 5.49 5.94
C ARG A 51 -4.90 4.18 5.15
N GLN A 52 -3.93 4.05 4.23
CA GLN A 52 -3.80 2.87 3.39
C GLN A 52 -3.50 1.62 4.22
N ILE A 53 -2.58 1.70 5.18
CA ILE A 53 -2.25 0.59 6.08
C ILE A 53 -3.47 0.17 6.87
N LEU A 54 -4.21 1.13 7.45
CA LEU A 54 -5.41 0.84 8.24
C LEU A 54 -6.51 0.17 7.42
N LEU A 55 -6.83 0.71 6.24
CA LEU A 55 -7.84 0.12 5.35
C LEU A 55 -7.44 -1.29 4.93
N MET A 56 -6.18 -1.47 4.52
CA MET A 56 -5.68 -2.78 4.10
C MET A 56 -5.73 -3.80 5.25
N GLN A 57 -5.40 -3.41 6.49
CA GLN A 57 -5.56 -4.32 7.63
C GLN A 57 -7.03 -4.61 7.94
N LEU A 58 -7.90 -3.60 7.90
CA LEU A 58 -9.32 -3.76 8.17
C LEU A 58 -9.96 -4.74 7.19
N ASP A 59 -9.76 -4.56 5.89
CA ASP A 59 -10.35 -5.41 4.85
C ASP A 59 -9.89 -6.86 4.99
N ASN A 60 -8.59 -7.07 5.16
CA ASN A 60 -8.00 -8.40 5.31
C ASN A 60 -8.58 -9.16 6.51
N PHE A 61 -8.70 -8.50 7.66
CA PHE A 61 -9.19 -9.15 8.88
C PHE A 61 -10.71 -9.29 8.90
N TRP A 62 -11.44 -8.33 8.31
CA TRP A 62 -12.89 -8.39 8.22
C TRP A 62 -13.35 -9.56 7.35
N GLN A 63 -12.73 -9.76 6.17
CA GLN A 63 -13.02 -10.90 5.32
C GLN A 63 -12.77 -12.24 6.03
N GLN A 64 -11.66 -12.34 6.78
CA GLN A 64 -11.37 -13.53 7.59
C GLN A 64 -12.40 -13.72 8.72
N HIS A 65 -12.83 -12.63 9.35
CA HIS A 65 -13.84 -12.67 10.39
C HIS A 65 -15.19 -13.16 9.86
N LEU A 66 -15.66 -12.66 8.71
CA LEU A 66 -16.89 -13.14 8.09
C LEU A 66 -16.84 -14.65 7.83
N LYS A 67 -15.75 -15.14 7.23
CA LYS A 67 -15.55 -16.59 7.03
C LYS A 67 -15.61 -17.35 8.36
N ASN A 68 -14.97 -16.84 9.41
CA ASN A 68 -15.00 -17.46 10.73
C ASN A 68 -16.41 -17.45 11.35
N MET A 69 -17.18 -16.37 11.17
CA MET A 69 -18.57 -16.28 11.63
C MET A 69 -19.47 -17.31 10.92
N ASP A 70 -19.24 -17.57 9.63
CA ASP A 70 -19.94 -18.60 8.88
C ASP A 70 -19.64 -20.01 9.42
N PHE A 71 -18.36 -20.31 9.72
CA PHE A 71 -17.97 -21.58 10.35
C PHE A 71 -18.51 -21.74 11.78
N MET A 72 -18.52 -20.68 12.59
CA MET A 72 -19.11 -20.76 13.93
C MET A 72 -20.62 -21.00 13.88
N LYS A 73 -21.33 -20.41 12.91
CA LYS A 73 -22.77 -20.60 12.75
C LYS A 73 -23.11 -22.07 12.51
N SER A 74 -22.32 -22.80 11.71
CA SER A 74 -22.53 -24.23 11.52
C SER A 74 -22.18 -25.05 12.77
N GLY A 75 -21.11 -24.68 13.49
CA GLY A 75 -20.68 -25.38 14.71
C GLY A 75 -21.59 -25.20 15.93
N VAL A 76 -22.25 -24.06 16.08
CA VAL A 76 -23.17 -23.77 17.19
C VAL A 76 -24.42 -24.65 17.14
N THR A 77 -24.91 -24.97 15.94
CA THR A 77 -26.04 -25.89 15.73
C THR A 77 -25.77 -27.29 16.30
N LEU A 78 -24.51 -27.74 16.31
CA LEU A 78 -24.12 -29.02 16.90
C LEU A 78 -24.00 -28.96 18.44
N ARG A 79 -23.74 -27.77 19.02
CA ARG A 79 -23.64 -27.57 20.48
C ARG A 79 -24.99 -27.33 21.16
N SER A 80 -26.00 -26.88 20.42
CA SER A 80 -27.37 -26.69 20.96
C SER A 80 -28.04 -27.96 21.46
N TYR A 81 -27.52 -29.15 21.13
CA TYR A 81 -27.98 -30.41 21.73
C TYR A 81 -27.72 -30.47 23.26
N GLY A 82 -26.82 -29.64 23.80
CA GLY A 82 -26.48 -29.56 25.22
C GLY A 82 -27.32 -28.60 26.07
N GLN A 83 -28.57 -28.29 25.67
CA GLN A 83 -29.52 -27.43 26.41
C GLN A 83 -29.17 -25.94 26.57
N LYS A 84 -28.02 -25.48 26.06
CA LYS A 84 -27.69 -24.05 26.02
C LYS A 84 -28.33 -23.39 24.80
N ASN A 85 -28.75 -22.13 24.94
CA ASN A 85 -29.34 -21.37 23.85
C ASN A 85 -28.28 -21.06 22.77
N PRO A 86 -28.38 -21.65 21.55
CA PRO A 86 -27.38 -21.46 20.50
C PRO A 86 -27.17 -19.99 20.11
N LEU A 87 -28.24 -19.19 20.12
CA LEU A 87 -28.15 -17.78 19.76
C LEU A 87 -27.27 -17.00 20.75
N THR A 88 -27.36 -17.33 22.04
CA THR A 88 -26.57 -16.68 23.09
C THR A 88 -25.09 -17.05 22.97
N GLU A 89 -24.78 -18.32 22.73
CA GLU A 89 -23.39 -18.76 22.51
C GLU A 89 -22.78 -18.12 21.28
N TYR A 90 -23.50 -18.10 20.16
CA TYR A 90 -23.03 -17.47 18.92
C TYR A 90 -22.69 -15.98 19.12
N LYS A 91 -23.55 -15.24 19.85
CA LYS A 91 -23.30 -13.81 20.14
C LYS A 91 -22.08 -13.61 21.02
N LEU A 92 -21.93 -14.40 22.09
CA LEU A 92 -20.80 -14.30 23.01
C LEU A 92 -19.48 -14.67 22.31
N GLU A 93 -19.45 -15.80 21.63
CA GLU A 93 -18.26 -16.28 20.93
C GLU A 93 -17.89 -15.36 19.75
N GLY A 94 -18.89 -14.92 18.98
CA GLY A 94 -18.75 -13.93 17.91
C GLY A 94 -18.15 -12.62 18.39
N TYR A 95 -18.64 -12.09 19.51
CA TYR A 95 -18.10 -10.87 20.11
C TYR A 95 -16.64 -11.04 20.58
N GLN A 96 -16.30 -12.18 21.19
CA GLN A 96 -14.92 -12.46 21.60
C GLN A 96 -13.97 -12.52 20.40
N VAL A 97 -14.38 -13.16 19.30
CA VAL A 97 -13.60 -13.20 18.06
C VAL A 97 -13.48 -11.80 17.45
N PHE A 98 -14.53 -10.99 17.48
CA PHE A 98 -14.49 -9.60 17.02
C PHE A 98 -13.48 -8.75 17.81
N LEU A 99 -13.48 -8.83 19.15
CA LEU A 99 -12.51 -8.11 19.99
C LEU A 99 -11.06 -8.54 19.68
N LYS A 100 -10.84 -9.84 19.49
CA LYS A 100 -9.53 -10.37 19.07
C LYS A 100 -9.11 -9.83 17.70
N MET A 101 -10.03 -9.77 16.74
CA MET A 101 -9.80 -9.17 15.43
C MET A 101 -9.40 -7.69 15.56
N MET A 102 -10.13 -6.90 16.34
CA MET A 102 -9.82 -5.48 16.51
C MET A 102 -8.48 -5.24 17.20
N SER A 103 -8.10 -6.09 18.16
CA SER A 103 -6.77 -6.06 18.77
C SER A 103 -5.65 -6.37 17.76
N ARG A 104 -5.90 -7.30 16.84
CA ARG A 104 -4.93 -7.65 15.77
C ARG A 104 -4.78 -6.51 14.76
N ILE A 105 -5.89 -5.91 14.32
CA ILE A 105 -5.86 -4.77 13.38
C ILE A 105 -5.01 -3.63 13.95
N ARG A 106 -5.26 -3.23 15.21
CA ARG A 106 -4.48 -2.15 15.86
C ARG A 106 -2.99 -2.48 15.94
N ARG A 107 -2.63 -3.68 16.38
CA ARG A 107 -1.23 -4.11 16.47
C ARG A 107 -0.53 -4.14 15.12
N ASN A 108 -1.17 -4.74 14.10
CA ASN A 108 -0.58 -4.83 12.77
C ASN A 108 -0.49 -3.48 12.07
N ALA A 109 -1.44 -2.58 12.29
CA ALA A 109 -1.37 -1.23 11.74
C ALA A 109 -0.14 -0.47 12.27
N VAL A 110 0.10 -0.53 13.58
CA VAL A 110 1.30 0.07 14.19
C VAL A 110 2.55 -0.61 13.65
N TYR A 111 2.62 -1.94 13.68
CA TYR A 111 3.78 -2.69 13.17
C TYR A 111 4.11 -2.36 11.71
N ASN A 112 3.11 -2.39 10.83
CA ASN A 112 3.30 -2.10 9.41
C ASN A 112 3.71 -0.64 9.16
N THR A 113 3.27 0.30 10.02
CA THR A 113 3.73 1.69 9.95
C THR A 113 5.23 1.79 10.23
N PHE A 114 5.74 1.03 11.21
CA PHE A 114 7.18 1.01 11.51
C PHE A 114 8.00 0.31 10.41
N LEU A 115 7.47 -0.75 9.79
CA LEU A 115 8.12 -1.45 8.67
C LEU A 115 8.13 -0.64 7.38
N PHE A 116 7.14 0.23 7.18
CA PHE A 116 7.03 1.03 5.98
C PHE A 116 8.28 1.91 5.81
N SER A 117 8.93 1.77 4.66
CA SER A 117 10.09 2.57 4.27
C SER A 117 9.88 3.08 2.85
N PRO A 118 9.77 4.41 2.65
CA PRO A 118 9.60 4.97 1.33
C PRO A 118 10.84 4.67 0.48
N ARG A 119 10.64 4.05 -0.68
CA ARG A 119 11.72 3.86 -1.65
C ARG A 119 12.04 5.21 -2.28
N LYS A 120 13.19 5.78 -1.91
CA LYS A 120 13.76 6.91 -2.64
C LYS A 120 14.17 6.39 -4.02
N LEU A 121 13.34 6.62 -5.03
CA LEU A 121 13.71 6.32 -6.40
C LEU A 121 14.93 7.20 -6.72
N LYS A 122 16.08 6.59 -6.97
CA LYS A 122 17.23 7.33 -7.49
C LYS A 122 16.78 7.94 -8.82
N PRO A 123 16.81 9.28 -8.99
CA PRO A 123 16.49 9.86 -10.28
C PRO A 123 17.40 9.20 -11.30
N MET A 124 16.80 8.74 -12.39
CA MET A 124 17.53 8.14 -13.49
C MET A 124 18.62 9.13 -13.93
N SER A 125 19.87 8.67 -14.11
CA SER A 125 20.94 9.57 -14.53
C SER A 125 20.54 10.29 -15.81
N GLU A 126 20.88 11.57 -15.92
CA GLU A 126 20.56 12.39 -17.10
C GLU A 126 21.03 11.69 -18.39
N ASP A 127 22.19 11.03 -18.36
CA ASP A 127 22.73 10.21 -19.46
C ASP A 127 21.82 9.03 -19.85
N ARG A 128 21.16 8.40 -18.87
CA ARG A 128 20.24 7.27 -19.11
C ARG A 128 18.90 7.75 -19.64
N VAL A 129 18.44 8.92 -19.20
CA VAL A 129 17.26 9.59 -19.79
C VAL A 129 17.56 10.02 -21.23
N ALA A 130 18.73 10.63 -21.47
CA ALA A 130 19.17 11.09 -22.77
C ALA A 130 19.37 9.94 -23.77
N SER A 131 19.85 8.79 -23.33
CA SER A 131 19.96 7.59 -24.19
C SER A 131 18.61 6.89 -24.44
N MET A 132 17.61 7.10 -23.58
CA MET A 132 16.23 6.63 -23.80
C MET A 132 15.41 7.54 -24.72
N ILE A 133 15.81 8.81 -24.88
CA ILE A 133 15.22 9.72 -25.86
C ILE A 133 15.97 9.52 -27.19
N PRO A 134 15.43 8.77 -28.16
CA PRO A 134 16.12 8.58 -29.43
C PRO A 134 16.34 9.95 -30.09
N ASN A 135 17.60 10.30 -30.33
CA ASN A 135 17.98 11.50 -31.05
C ASN A 135 17.22 11.56 -32.40
N ARG A 136 16.91 12.77 -32.89
CA ARG A 136 16.23 13.00 -34.18
C ARG A 136 16.89 12.22 -35.32
N GLU A 137 18.21 12.06 -35.26
CA GLU A 137 18.99 11.25 -36.20
C GLU A 137 18.76 9.74 -36.03
N THR A 138 18.70 9.23 -34.80
CA THR A 138 18.40 7.83 -34.50
C THR A 138 16.99 7.47 -34.98
N ARG A 139 16.01 8.35 -34.74
CA ARG A 139 14.64 8.19 -35.24
C ARG A 139 14.60 8.19 -36.77
N ARG A 140 15.38 9.06 -37.42
CA ARG A 140 15.51 9.11 -38.89
C ARG A 140 16.14 7.83 -39.45
N ARG A 141 17.16 7.28 -38.81
CA ARG A 141 17.78 6.00 -39.21
C ARG A 141 16.83 4.82 -39.02
N GLN A 142 16.10 4.79 -37.91
CA GLN A 142 15.07 3.77 -37.66
C GLN A 142 13.95 3.84 -38.70
N LEU A 143 13.47 5.05 -39.05
CA LEU A 143 12.50 5.24 -40.12
C LEU A 143 13.06 4.82 -41.48
N GLN A 144 14.31 5.17 -41.80
CA GLN A 144 14.95 4.72 -43.04
C GLN A 144 15.11 3.20 -43.09
N GLN A 145 15.46 2.55 -41.98
CA GLN A 145 15.51 1.09 -41.89
C GLN A 145 14.14 0.44 -42.04
N LEU A 146 13.11 0.99 -41.41
CA LEU A 146 11.73 0.51 -41.55
C LEU A 146 11.26 0.63 -43.01
N LEU A 147 11.46 1.80 -43.63
CA LEU A 147 11.16 2.03 -45.05
C LEU A 147 11.98 1.14 -45.99
N ALA A 148 13.22 0.82 -45.62
CA ALA A 148 14.07 -0.09 -46.38
C ALA A 148 13.65 -1.57 -46.21
N SER A 149 13.08 -1.93 -45.06
CA SER A 149 12.56 -3.27 -44.78
C SER A 149 11.13 -3.50 -45.27
N GLU A 150 10.42 -2.44 -45.70
CA GLU A 150 9.08 -2.56 -46.29
C GLU A 150 9.14 -3.37 -47.60
N THR A 151 8.24 -4.35 -47.70
CA THR A 151 8.07 -5.15 -48.91
C THR A 151 7.41 -4.32 -50.03
N PRO A 152 7.60 -4.68 -51.32
CA PRO A 152 7.00 -3.95 -52.44
C PRO A 152 5.46 -3.83 -52.33
N GLU A 153 4.79 -4.85 -51.78
CA GLU A 153 3.34 -4.86 -51.58
C GLU A 153 2.87 -3.86 -50.50
N GLU A 154 3.65 -3.68 -49.42
CA GLU A 154 3.36 -2.73 -48.35
C GLU A 154 3.56 -1.28 -48.81
N ARG A 155 4.58 -1.04 -49.66
CA ARG A 155 4.81 0.27 -50.30
C ARG A 155 3.64 0.67 -51.20
N GLU A 156 3.14 -0.25 -52.01
CA GLU A 156 2.01 0.00 -52.91
C GLU A 156 0.71 0.28 -52.13
N ARG A 157 0.48 -0.42 -51.00
CA ARG A 157 -0.66 -0.14 -50.10
C ARG A 157 -0.56 1.24 -49.44
N ARG A 158 0.65 1.68 -49.06
CA ARG A 158 0.89 3.00 -48.48
C ARG A 158 0.73 4.12 -49.49
N GLU A 159 1.19 3.94 -50.72
CA GLU A 159 0.99 4.91 -51.81
C GLU A 159 -0.48 5.04 -52.18
N LYS A 160 -1.23 3.92 -52.23
CA LYS A 160 -2.68 3.95 -52.45
C LYS A 160 -3.44 4.65 -51.32
N THR A 161 -3.04 4.45 -50.07
CA THR A 161 -3.66 5.15 -48.93
C THR A 161 -3.29 6.64 -48.86
N ALA A 162 -2.03 7.00 -49.19
CA ALA A 162 -1.60 8.39 -49.30
C ALA A 162 -2.22 9.14 -50.50
N ALA A 163 -2.55 8.44 -51.58
CA ALA A 163 -3.24 9.01 -52.74
C ALA A 163 -4.75 9.23 -52.49
N VAL A 164 -5.36 8.46 -51.57
CA VAL A 164 -6.77 8.64 -51.17
C VAL A 164 -6.93 9.84 -50.23
N ASP A 165 -5.96 10.09 -49.34
CA ASP A 165 -5.93 11.25 -48.46
C ASP A 165 -5.11 12.40 -49.07
N GLY A 166 -5.70 13.13 -50.03
CA GLY A 166 -5.20 14.43 -50.50
C GLY A 166 -5.01 15.44 -49.33
N PRO A 167 -4.38 16.62 -49.56
CA PRO A 167 -3.53 17.38 -48.62
C PRO A 167 -4.25 18.03 -47.41
N THR A 168 -5.00 17.24 -46.66
CA THR A 168 -5.86 17.68 -45.54
C THR A 168 -5.73 16.76 -44.32
N ALA A 169 -4.81 15.80 -44.32
CA ALA A 169 -4.45 15.08 -43.10
C ALA A 169 -3.50 15.96 -42.27
N LYS A 170 -4.09 16.79 -41.40
CA LYS A 170 -3.39 17.60 -40.40
C LYS A 170 -2.28 16.79 -39.72
N THR A 171 -1.07 17.29 -39.83
CA THR A 171 0.07 16.92 -38.99
C THR A 171 -0.32 17.07 -37.52
N VAL A 172 -0.59 15.96 -36.84
CA VAL A 172 -0.62 15.95 -35.37
C VAL A 172 0.83 16.14 -34.93
N ASN A 173 1.14 17.39 -34.54
CA ASN A 173 2.45 17.80 -34.07
C ASN A 173 2.70 17.16 -32.69
N LEU A 174 3.29 15.97 -32.68
CA LEU A 174 3.67 15.23 -31.47
C LEU A 174 4.97 15.79 -30.85
N ALA A 175 5.02 17.10 -30.63
CA ALA A 175 6.15 17.81 -30.02
C ALA A 175 5.68 18.73 -28.88
N ARG A 176 4.58 18.39 -28.21
CA ARG A 176 4.10 19.12 -27.03
C ARG A 176 3.56 18.25 -25.89
N LEU A 177 4.13 17.05 -25.72
CA LEU A 177 4.04 16.30 -24.46
C LEU A 177 5.44 15.91 -24.03
#